data_AF-A0AAU0V9T2-F1
#
_entry.id   AF-A0AAU0V9T2-F1
#
_cell.length_a   1.000
_cell.length_b   1.000
_cell.length_c   1.000
_cell.angle_alpha   90.00
_cell.angle_beta   90.00
_cell.angle_gamma   90.00
#
_symmetry.space_group_name_H-M   'P 1'
#
loop_
_entity.id
_entity.type
_entity.pdbx_description
1 polymer ?
#
loop_
_entity_poly.entity_id
_entity_poly.type
_entity_poly.pdbx_seq_one_letter_code
_entity_poly.pdbx_strand_id
1 'polypeptide(L)'
;MVPEFDVEIRHRHELSDLLSGLTAADVAGGFTEHHDYHCLGLPSWAEVEECLAREAAVLEKATSSDAPDGVEVFLDAILESDDLGYFDLMCVLQGNDVGVAGLSLALSAARTATFYSCSGGDDNNHHASYPMVGVVPDALRGALITELVKLAHCGIDQQRGRWYLYGRSVTALHALGQAIVKHRSAFDAMPDPAWVGGLDEELKRLNDS
;
A
#
# COMPACT_ATOMS: atom_id res chain seq x y z
N MET A 1 11.76 -10.89 -14.90
CA MET A 1 10.30 -10.88 -15.03
C MET A 1 9.72 -10.39 -13.71
N VAL A 2 8.47 -9.94 -13.64
CA VAL A 2 7.86 -9.64 -12.34
C VAL A 2 7.51 -10.97 -11.65
N PRO A 3 7.88 -11.18 -10.37
CA PRO A 3 7.53 -12.40 -9.65
C PRO A 3 6.02 -12.64 -9.58
N GLU A 4 5.63 -13.91 -9.72
CA GLU A 4 4.28 -14.39 -9.45
C GLU A 4 4.30 -15.41 -8.30
N PHE A 5 3.33 -15.30 -7.41
CA PHE A 5 3.23 -16.09 -6.19
C PHE A 5 2.02 -17.04 -6.27
N ASP A 6 2.21 -18.29 -5.84
CA ASP A 6 1.15 -19.29 -5.76
C ASP A 6 0.24 -19.05 -4.54
N VAL A 7 -0.61 -18.03 -4.66
CA VAL A 7 -1.64 -17.68 -3.68
C VAL A 7 -3.03 -17.73 -4.29
N GLU A 8 -3.96 -18.35 -3.56
CA GLU A 8 -5.36 -18.39 -3.93
C GLU A 8 -6.03 -17.05 -3.59
N ILE A 9 -6.59 -16.37 -4.59
CA ILE A 9 -7.34 -15.13 -4.41
C ILE A 9 -8.69 -15.44 -3.75
N ARG A 10 -8.87 -14.99 -2.50
CA ARG A 10 -10.10 -15.12 -1.73
C ARG A 10 -10.53 -13.77 -1.15
N HIS A 11 -11.79 -13.64 -0.80
CA HIS A 11 -12.36 -12.44 -0.18
C HIS A 11 -12.94 -12.76 1.19
N ARG A 12 -12.07 -13.09 2.15
CA ARG A 12 -12.44 -13.47 3.52
C ARG A 12 -12.49 -12.23 4.41
N HIS A 13 -13.63 -11.55 4.40
CA HIS A 13 -13.86 -10.36 5.20
C HIS A 13 -15.33 -10.26 5.61
N GLU A 14 -15.57 -9.56 6.71
CA GLU A 14 -16.85 -9.00 7.07
C GLU A 14 -16.74 -7.53 7.49
N LEU A 15 -17.61 -6.70 6.90
CA LEU A 15 -17.67 -5.26 7.16
C LEU A 15 -18.12 -4.94 8.58
N SER A 16 -18.95 -5.80 9.20
CA SER A 16 -19.38 -5.65 10.59
C SER A 16 -18.25 -5.84 11.60
N ASP A 17 -17.21 -6.56 11.20
CA ASP A 17 -16.13 -7.00 12.07
C ASP A 17 -14.89 -6.11 11.93
N LEU A 18 -14.99 -5.02 11.16
CA LEU A 18 -13.94 -4.02 11.00
C LEU A 18 -13.56 -3.37 12.32
N LEU A 19 -12.25 -3.20 12.54
CA LEU A 19 -11.73 -2.41 13.65
C LEU A 19 -12.26 -0.98 13.51
N SER A 20 -12.82 -0.46 14.59
CA SER A 20 -13.47 0.85 14.63
C SER A 20 -12.99 1.66 15.83
N GLY A 21 -13.33 2.96 15.84
CA GLY A 21 -12.97 3.86 16.95
C GLY A 21 -11.51 4.26 16.98
N LEU A 22 -10.78 4.11 15.87
CA LEU A 22 -9.41 4.58 15.74
C LEU A 22 -9.33 6.09 16.01
N THR A 23 -8.34 6.50 16.81
CA THR A 23 -8.01 7.92 17.04
C THR A 23 -6.84 8.39 16.15
N ALA A 24 -6.55 9.69 16.15
CA ALA A 24 -5.40 10.23 15.41
C ALA A 24 -4.06 9.70 15.95
N ALA A 25 -3.90 9.63 17.28
CA ALA A 25 -2.67 9.17 17.93
C ALA A 25 -2.38 7.68 17.64
N ASP A 26 -3.44 6.92 17.68
CA ASP A 26 -3.58 5.54 17.23
C ASP A 26 -3.04 5.36 15.79
N VAL A 27 -3.52 6.14 14.81
CA VAL A 27 -3.07 6.10 13.41
C VAL A 27 -1.63 6.60 13.23
N ALA A 28 -1.27 7.68 13.90
CA ALA A 28 0.08 8.25 13.85
C ALA A 28 1.12 7.26 14.42
N GLY A 29 0.76 6.54 15.49
CA GLY A 29 1.57 5.47 16.07
C GLY A 29 1.64 4.19 15.23
N GLY A 30 0.98 4.16 14.07
CA GLY A 30 1.07 3.10 13.07
C GLY A 30 0.26 1.83 13.34
N PHE A 31 -0.23 1.61 14.57
CA PHE A 31 -0.89 0.36 15.01
C PHE A 31 -0.19 -0.93 14.56
N THR A 32 1.12 -0.88 14.38
CA THR A 32 1.83 -1.93 13.64
C THR A 32 2.13 -3.13 14.53
N GLU A 33 2.08 -4.34 13.93
CA GLU A 33 2.72 -5.53 14.54
C GLU A 33 4.21 -5.62 14.15
N HIS A 34 4.64 -4.79 13.19
CA HIS A 34 6.00 -4.73 12.66
C HIS A 34 6.57 -3.33 12.87
N HIS A 35 7.68 -3.23 13.59
CA HIS A 35 8.27 -1.96 14.05
C HIS A 35 8.74 -1.02 12.93
N ASP A 36 8.81 -1.49 11.68
CA ASP A 36 9.43 -0.76 10.57
C ASP A 36 8.43 -0.01 9.67
N TYR A 37 7.12 -0.24 9.82
CA TYR A 37 6.11 0.51 9.06
C TYR A 37 5.77 1.84 9.72
N HIS A 38 5.83 2.92 8.96
CA HIS A 38 5.49 4.27 9.43
C HIS A 38 4.18 4.77 8.82
N CYS A 39 3.44 5.58 9.58
CA CYS A 39 2.22 6.21 9.09
C CYS A 39 2.53 7.13 7.89
N LEU A 40 1.82 6.92 6.78
CA LEU A 40 1.98 7.71 5.54
C LEU A 40 1.24 9.05 5.57
N GLY A 41 0.54 9.36 6.67
CA GLY A 41 -0.26 10.57 6.80
C GLY A 41 -1.49 10.56 5.89
N LEU A 42 -1.69 11.67 5.16
CA LEU A 42 -2.77 11.86 4.18
C LEU A 42 -2.16 12.46 2.90
N PRO A 43 -1.51 11.66 2.06
CA PRO A 43 -0.91 12.14 0.82
C PRO A 43 -2.00 12.68 -0.11
N SER A 44 -1.66 13.68 -0.89
CA SER A 44 -2.52 14.20 -1.95
C SER A 44 -2.67 13.18 -3.08
N TRP A 45 -3.79 13.24 -3.80
CA TRP A 45 -3.98 12.42 -4.99
C TRP A 45 -2.90 12.62 -6.07
N ALA A 46 -2.27 13.80 -6.11
CA ALA A 46 -1.17 14.08 -7.03
C ALA A 46 0.09 13.30 -6.65
N GLU A 47 0.43 13.20 -5.36
CA GLU A 47 1.53 12.36 -4.86
C GLU A 47 1.26 10.88 -5.14
N VAL A 48 0.01 10.42 -4.99
CA VAL A 48 -0.39 9.05 -5.33
C VAL A 48 -0.20 8.77 -6.83
N GLU A 49 -0.68 9.68 -7.69
CA GLU A 49 -0.55 9.55 -9.15
C GLU A 49 0.91 9.55 -9.59
N GLU A 50 1.76 10.39 -9.00
CA GLU A 50 3.20 10.40 -9.26
C GLU A 50 3.84 9.06 -8.85
N CYS A 51 3.54 8.57 -7.64
CA CYS A 51 4.05 7.29 -7.16
C CYS A 51 3.67 6.13 -8.08
N LEU A 52 2.37 6.01 -8.43
CA LEU A 52 1.91 5.00 -9.37
C LEU A 52 2.59 5.13 -10.75
N ALA A 53 2.81 6.35 -11.24
CA ALA A 53 3.51 6.55 -12.52
C ALA A 53 4.98 6.06 -12.45
N ARG A 54 5.67 6.30 -11.33
CA ARG A 54 7.03 5.79 -11.12
C ARG A 54 7.05 4.27 -11.00
N GLU A 55 6.16 3.67 -10.22
CA GLU A 55 6.03 2.22 -10.12
C GLU A 55 5.76 1.58 -11.49
N ALA A 56 4.85 2.15 -12.28
CA ALA A 56 4.54 1.64 -13.61
C ALA A 56 5.78 1.59 -14.51
N ALA A 57 6.63 2.63 -14.46
CA ALA A 57 7.87 2.68 -15.23
C ALA A 57 8.89 1.62 -14.76
N VAL A 58 8.93 1.31 -13.46
CA VAL A 58 9.76 0.21 -12.94
C VAL A 58 9.22 -1.14 -13.41
N LEU A 59 7.92 -1.38 -13.23
CA LEU A 59 7.27 -2.65 -13.57
C LEU A 59 7.36 -2.96 -15.08
N GLU A 60 7.25 -1.94 -15.93
CA GLU A 60 7.43 -2.10 -17.38
C GLU A 60 8.84 -2.60 -17.72
N LYS A 61 9.87 -2.04 -17.09
CA LYS A 61 11.27 -2.49 -17.27
C LYS A 61 11.50 -3.89 -16.71
N ALA A 62 10.97 -4.16 -15.51
CA ALA A 62 11.08 -5.47 -14.85
C ALA A 62 10.43 -6.60 -15.66
N THR A 63 9.37 -6.29 -16.40
CA THR A 63 8.68 -7.26 -17.29
C THR A 63 9.58 -7.77 -18.41
N SER A 64 10.53 -6.95 -18.87
CA SER A 64 11.47 -7.31 -19.95
C SER A 64 12.72 -8.05 -19.44
N SER A 65 12.87 -8.22 -18.13
CA SER A 65 14.00 -8.94 -17.53
C SER A 65 13.79 -10.45 -17.61
N ASP A 66 14.86 -11.22 -17.79
CA ASP A 66 14.86 -12.69 -17.68
C ASP A 66 15.19 -13.19 -16.26
N ALA A 67 15.49 -12.27 -15.33
CA ALA A 67 15.78 -12.63 -13.93
C ALA A 67 14.51 -13.11 -13.20
N PRO A 68 14.65 -14.01 -12.20
CA PRO A 68 13.52 -14.47 -11.37
C PRO A 68 12.77 -13.31 -10.71
N ASP A 69 13.52 -12.33 -10.18
CA ASP A 69 12.99 -11.04 -9.74
C ASP A 69 13.58 -9.92 -10.59
N GLY A 70 12.80 -9.47 -11.58
CA GLY A 70 13.19 -8.36 -12.45
C GLY A 70 13.05 -6.99 -11.79
N VAL A 71 12.31 -6.87 -10.68
CA VAL A 71 12.15 -5.61 -9.95
C VAL A 71 13.39 -5.39 -9.10
N GLU A 72 13.81 -6.39 -8.32
CA GLU A 72 15.04 -6.34 -7.51
C GLU A 72 16.26 -6.02 -8.38
N VAL A 73 16.47 -6.79 -9.46
CA VAL A 73 17.60 -6.57 -10.38
C VAL A 73 17.60 -5.16 -10.98
N PHE A 74 16.43 -4.59 -11.26
CA PHE A 74 16.34 -3.23 -11.78
C PHE A 74 16.68 -2.18 -10.71
N LEU A 75 16.19 -2.38 -9.49
CA LEU A 75 16.47 -1.48 -8.36
C LEU A 75 17.96 -1.49 -8.00
N ASP A 76 18.56 -2.68 -7.90
CA ASP A 76 20.00 -2.85 -7.68
C ASP A 76 20.83 -2.16 -8.76
N ALA A 77 20.44 -2.34 -10.03
CA ALA A 77 21.13 -1.70 -11.15
C ALA A 77 21.05 -0.17 -11.10
N ILE A 78 19.92 0.42 -10.67
CA ILE A 78 19.84 1.87 -10.46
C ILE A 78 20.74 2.27 -9.29
N LEU A 79 20.64 1.59 -8.15
CA LEU A 79 21.43 1.91 -6.97
C LEU A 79 22.93 1.93 -7.29
N GLU A 80 23.41 0.96 -8.06
CA GLU A 80 24.81 0.86 -8.47
C GLU A 80 25.24 1.93 -9.49
N SER A 81 24.35 2.38 -10.38
CA SER A 81 24.70 3.25 -11.51
C SER A 81 24.28 4.72 -11.35
N ASP A 82 23.27 5.00 -10.54
CA ASP A 82 22.66 6.32 -10.31
C ASP A 82 22.02 6.39 -8.91
N ASP A 83 22.87 6.51 -7.88
CA ASP A 83 22.45 6.61 -6.47
C ASP A 83 21.45 7.76 -6.22
N LEU A 84 21.60 8.90 -6.91
CA LEU A 84 20.65 10.01 -6.80
C LEU A 84 19.29 9.65 -7.43
N GLY A 85 19.29 8.99 -8.58
CA GLY A 85 18.06 8.48 -9.19
C GLY A 85 17.37 7.42 -8.34
N TYR A 86 18.13 6.57 -7.66
CA TYR A 86 17.60 5.61 -6.68
C TYR A 86 16.98 6.34 -5.48
N PHE A 87 17.70 7.31 -4.90
CA PHE A 87 17.20 8.10 -3.78
C PHE A 87 15.90 8.85 -4.13
N ASP A 88 15.86 9.52 -5.29
CA ASP A 88 14.67 10.21 -5.77
C ASP A 88 13.48 9.25 -5.94
N LEU A 89 13.72 8.04 -6.46
CA LEU A 89 12.70 7.00 -6.55
C LEU A 89 12.18 6.63 -5.15
N MET A 90 13.08 6.32 -4.21
CA MET A 90 12.70 5.94 -2.84
C MET A 90 11.94 7.04 -2.10
N CYS A 91 12.26 8.31 -2.35
CA CYS A 91 11.48 9.44 -1.82
C CYS A 91 10.04 9.44 -2.34
N VAL A 92 9.83 9.21 -3.63
CA VAL A 92 8.49 9.12 -4.21
C VAL A 92 7.71 7.91 -3.67
N LEU A 93 8.38 6.78 -3.45
CA LEU A 93 7.78 5.58 -2.87
C LEU A 93 7.59 5.65 -1.35
N GLN A 94 8.03 6.74 -0.70
CA GLN A 94 8.04 6.91 0.76
C GLN A 94 8.77 5.74 1.46
N GLY A 95 9.85 5.24 0.86
CA GLY A 95 10.63 4.11 1.36
C GLY A 95 9.95 2.74 1.28
N ASN A 96 8.78 2.62 0.64
CA ASN A 96 8.09 1.33 0.45
C ASN A 96 8.55 0.62 -0.82
N ASP A 97 8.32 -0.69 -0.88
CA ASP A 97 8.64 -1.50 -2.06
C ASP A 97 7.79 -1.12 -3.29
N VAL A 98 8.36 -1.34 -4.47
CA VAL A 98 7.68 -1.13 -5.75
C VAL A 98 6.46 -2.04 -5.89
N GLY A 99 5.33 -1.43 -6.24
CA GLY A 99 4.05 -2.07 -6.51
C GLY A 99 3.19 -2.30 -5.26
N VAL A 100 3.69 -1.93 -4.08
CA VAL A 100 2.87 -1.76 -2.87
C VAL A 100 2.83 -0.32 -2.40
N ALA A 101 3.86 0.49 -2.68
CA ALA A 101 3.90 1.91 -2.30
C ALA A 101 2.70 2.70 -2.83
N GLY A 102 2.40 2.57 -4.12
CA GLY A 102 1.31 3.28 -4.77
C GLY A 102 -0.06 2.87 -4.22
N LEU A 103 -0.25 1.60 -3.88
CA LEU A 103 -1.46 1.12 -3.22
C LEU A 103 -1.58 1.67 -1.80
N SER A 104 -0.51 1.62 -0.99
CA SER A 104 -0.51 2.16 0.37
C SER A 104 -0.83 3.65 0.39
N LEU A 105 -0.23 4.44 -0.52
CA LEU A 105 -0.53 5.86 -0.66
C LEU A 105 -1.96 6.10 -1.14
N ALA A 106 -2.46 5.33 -2.11
CA ALA A 106 -3.84 5.46 -2.60
C ALA A 106 -4.86 5.18 -1.50
N LEU A 107 -4.63 4.16 -0.67
CA LEU A 107 -5.46 3.82 0.48
C LEU A 107 -5.42 4.91 1.55
N SER A 108 -4.23 5.44 1.84
CA SER A 108 -4.05 6.53 2.78
C SER A 108 -4.73 7.82 2.30
N ALA A 109 -4.58 8.21 1.03
CA ALA A 109 -5.30 9.32 0.39
C ALA A 109 -6.83 9.11 0.40
N ALA A 110 -7.29 7.86 0.23
CA ALA A 110 -8.69 7.47 0.39
C ALA A 110 -9.19 7.54 1.85
N ARG A 111 -8.36 8.01 2.79
CA ARG A 111 -8.64 8.10 4.24
C ARG A 111 -8.94 6.73 4.85
N THR A 112 -8.13 5.74 4.51
CA THR A 112 -8.08 4.46 5.23
C THR A 112 -6.76 4.36 5.99
N ALA A 113 -6.79 3.77 7.19
CA ALA A 113 -5.60 3.69 8.02
C ALA A 113 -4.74 2.48 7.60
N THR A 114 -3.64 2.75 6.90
CA THR A 114 -2.66 1.71 6.51
C THR A 114 -1.71 1.40 7.65
N PHE A 115 -1.30 0.15 7.82
CA PHE A 115 -0.42 -0.28 8.93
C PHE A 115 0.67 -1.29 8.53
N TYR A 116 0.71 -1.70 7.26
CA TYR A 116 1.65 -2.71 6.78
C TYR A 116 1.75 -2.65 5.26
N SER A 117 2.94 -2.89 4.72
CA SER A 117 3.14 -3.20 3.29
C SER A 117 4.38 -4.05 3.10
N CYS A 118 4.32 -4.97 2.16
CA CYS A 118 5.47 -5.80 1.77
C CYS A 118 5.26 -6.27 0.32
N SER A 119 6.28 -6.17 -0.53
CA SER A 119 6.25 -6.76 -1.89
C SER A 119 6.22 -8.29 -1.88
N GLY A 120 6.62 -8.90 -0.76
CA GLY A 120 6.62 -10.33 -0.54
C GLY A 120 7.78 -11.07 -1.19
N GLY A 121 8.14 -12.21 -0.62
CA GLY A 121 9.23 -13.07 -1.09
C GLY A 121 9.49 -14.21 -0.11
N ASP A 122 10.17 -15.26 -0.59
CA ASP A 122 10.53 -16.43 0.23
C ASP A 122 11.95 -16.31 0.83
N ASP A 123 12.58 -15.15 0.71
CA ASP A 123 13.84 -14.86 1.37
C ASP A 123 13.61 -14.42 2.83
N ASN A 124 14.68 -14.38 3.64
CA ASN A 124 14.56 -13.91 5.03
C ASN A 124 14.43 -12.37 5.14
N ASN A 125 14.27 -11.66 4.03
CA ASN A 125 14.14 -10.20 3.99
C ASN A 125 12.67 -9.76 3.94
N HIS A 126 11.77 -10.63 3.50
CA HIS A 126 10.33 -10.34 3.45
C HIS A 126 9.57 -10.93 4.65
N HIS A 127 8.68 -10.13 5.22
CA HIS A 127 7.79 -10.55 6.32
C HIS A 127 6.56 -11.34 5.82
N ALA A 128 6.24 -11.28 4.53
CA ALA A 128 5.14 -12.00 3.91
C ALA A 128 5.62 -12.83 2.71
N SER A 129 5.01 -14.01 2.50
CA SER A 129 5.33 -14.90 1.37
C SER A 129 4.79 -14.41 0.02
N TYR A 130 4.01 -13.32 0.00
CA TYR A 130 3.42 -12.75 -1.20
C TYR A 130 3.05 -11.27 -0.98
N PRO A 131 2.91 -10.48 -2.05
CA PRO A 131 2.63 -9.05 -1.96
C PRO A 131 1.37 -8.75 -1.16
N MET A 132 1.47 -7.82 -0.21
CA MET A 132 0.39 -7.50 0.71
C MET A 132 0.46 -6.07 1.25
N VAL A 133 -0.71 -5.45 1.45
CA VAL A 133 -0.89 -4.16 2.14
C VAL A 133 -1.96 -4.30 3.23
N GLY A 134 -1.61 -3.92 4.46
CA GLY A 134 -2.50 -3.91 5.61
C GLY A 134 -3.25 -2.58 5.75
N VAL A 135 -4.56 -2.64 5.90
CA VAL A 135 -5.43 -1.47 5.99
C VAL A 135 -6.62 -1.68 6.94
N VAL A 136 -7.07 -0.60 7.57
CA VAL A 136 -8.30 -0.54 8.36
C VAL A 136 -9.24 0.49 7.73
N PRO A 137 -10.16 0.07 6.84
CA PRO A 137 -11.21 0.95 6.33
C PRO A 137 -12.37 1.04 7.32
N ASP A 138 -13.16 2.11 7.24
CA ASP A 138 -14.54 2.07 7.76
C ASP A 138 -15.46 1.30 6.82
N ALA A 139 -16.71 1.05 7.23
CA ALA A 139 -17.65 0.22 6.46
C ALA A 139 -17.97 0.78 5.06
N LEU A 140 -18.03 2.11 4.87
CA LEU A 140 -18.34 2.72 3.56
C LEU A 140 -17.15 2.56 2.61
N ARG A 141 -15.94 2.87 3.11
CA ARG A 141 -14.70 2.70 2.35
C ARG A 141 -14.43 1.24 2.05
N GLY A 142 -14.64 0.37 3.03
CA GLY A 142 -14.49 -1.08 2.92
C GLY A 142 -15.38 -1.66 1.83
N ALA A 143 -16.65 -1.26 1.78
CA ALA A 143 -17.58 -1.72 0.74
C ALA A 143 -17.09 -1.36 -0.68
N LEU A 144 -16.60 -0.14 -0.89
CA LEU A 144 -16.05 0.27 -2.19
C LEU A 144 -14.75 -0.49 -2.51
N ILE A 145 -13.83 -0.60 -1.54
CA ILE A 145 -12.57 -1.33 -1.70
C ILE A 145 -12.82 -2.79 -2.07
N THR A 146 -13.80 -3.46 -1.47
CA THR A 146 -14.17 -4.84 -1.82
C THR A 146 -14.50 -5.00 -3.31
N GLU A 147 -15.21 -4.04 -3.91
CA GLU A 147 -15.52 -4.07 -5.34
C GLU A 147 -14.28 -3.82 -6.20
N LEU A 148 -13.42 -2.88 -5.81
CA LEU A 148 -12.17 -2.58 -6.53
C LEU A 148 -11.17 -3.73 -6.45
N VAL A 149 -11.07 -4.42 -5.31
CA VAL A 149 -10.22 -5.60 -5.11
C VAL A 149 -10.61 -6.71 -6.07
N LYS A 150 -11.91 -6.99 -6.25
CA LYS A 150 -12.40 -7.96 -7.23
C LYS A 150 -12.01 -7.59 -8.66
N LEU A 151 -12.13 -6.30 -9.01
CA LEU A 151 -11.76 -5.79 -10.34
C LEU A 151 -10.27 -5.93 -10.62
N ALA A 152 -9.43 -5.76 -9.61
CA ALA A 152 -7.98 -5.90 -9.70
C ALA A 152 -7.49 -7.36 -9.52
N HIS A 153 -8.40 -8.33 -9.41
CA HIS A 153 -8.07 -9.73 -9.13
C HIS A 153 -7.18 -9.94 -7.89
N CYS A 154 -7.38 -9.10 -6.88
CA CYS A 154 -6.69 -9.17 -5.59
C CYS A 154 -7.57 -9.89 -4.55
N GLY A 155 -6.97 -10.32 -3.45
CA GLY A 155 -7.64 -10.94 -2.31
C GLY A 155 -7.76 -10.00 -1.12
N ILE A 156 -8.64 -10.37 -0.19
CA ILE A 156 -8.78 -9.77 1.13
C ILE A 156 -8.77 -10.89 2.15
N ASP A 157 -7.87 -10.82 3.11
CA ASP A 157 -7.94 -11.58 4.34
C ASP A 157 -8.18 -10.60 5.51
N GLN A 158 -8.88 -11.06 6.54
CA GLN A 158 -9.19 -10.25 7.70
C GLN A 158 -8.71 -10.93 8.98
N GLN A 159 -8.02 -10.18 9.83
CA GLN A 159 -7.63 -10.63 11.17
C GLN A 159 -7.84 -9.51 12.19
N ARG A 160 -8.59 -9.81 13.26
CA ARG A 160 -8.89 -8.87 14.35
C ARG A 160 -9.45 -7.53 13.84
N GLY A 161 -10.32 -7.60 12.83
CA GLY A 161 -10.93 -6.44 12.20
C GLY A 161 -10.02 -5.61 11.30
N ARG A 162 -8.78 -6.04 11.06
CA ARG A 162 -7.85 -5.43 10.11
C ARG A 162 -7.86 -6.21 8.81
N TRP A 163 -7.75 -5.52 7.68
CA TRP A 163 -7.68 -6.14 6.36
C TRP A 163 -6.24 -6.23 5.89
N TYR A 164 -5.98 -7.31 5.16
CA TYR A 164 -4.76 -7.58 4.44
C TYR A 164 -5.16 -7.76 2.98
N LEU A 165 -4.91 -6.74 2.17
CA LEU A 165 -5.12 -6.79 0.73
C LEU A 165 -3.90 -7.45 0.10
N TYR A 166 -4.08 -8.49 -0.69
CA TYR A 166 -2.96 -9.24 -1.26
C TYR A 166 -3.17 -9.58 -2.73
N GLY A 167 -2.08 -9.88 -3.43
CA GLY A 167 -2.12 -10.22 -4.85
C GLY A 167 -1.15 -11.35 -5.19
N ARG A 168 -1.32 -11.90 -6.39
CA ARG A 168 -0.36 -12.87 -6.95
C ARG A 168 0.92 -12.21 -7.43
N SER A 169 0.97 -10.90 -7.55
CA SER A 169 2.15 -10.14 -7.95
C SER A 169 2.00 -8.69 -7.51
N VAL A 170 3.11 -7.98 -7.44
CA VAL A 170 3.13 -6.53 -7.20
C VAL A 170 2.40 -5.76 -8.31
N THR A 171 2.33 -6.31 -9.53
CA THR A 171 1.52 -5.73 -10.62
C THR A 171 0.02 -5.76 -10.31
N ALA A 172 -0.47 -6.80 -9.64
CA ALA A 172 -1.89 -6.87 -9.25
C ALA A 172 -2.23 -5.79 -8.20
N LEU A 173 -1.35 -5.60 -7.21
CA LEU A 173 -1.53 -4.54 -6.19
C LEU A 173 -1.37 -3.13 -6.78
N HIS A 174 -0.44 -2.95 -7.72
CA HIS A 174 -0.33 -1.71 -8.50
C HIS A 174 -1.63 -1.40 -9.25
N ALA A 175 -2.23 -2.40 -9.92
CA ALA A 175 -3.51 -2.24 -10.61
C ALA A 175 -4.66 -1.88 -9.65
N LEU A 176 -4.65 -2.40 -8.42
CA LEU A 176 -5.60 -2.00 -7.38
C LEU A 176 -5.41 -0.53 -6.97
N GLY A 177 -4.16 -0.07 -6.80
CA GLY A 177 -3.85 1.34 -6.55
C GLY A 177 -4.40 2.25 -7.66
N GLN A 178 -4.19 1.89 -8.92
CA GLN A 178 -4.77 2.59 -10.06
C GLN A 178 -6.32 2.60 -10.04
N ALA A 179 -6.94 1.47 -9.68
CA ALA A 179 -8.38 1.37 -9.57
C ALA A 179 -8.95 2.30 -8.49
N ILE A 180 -8.26 2.45 -7.35
CA ILE A 180 -8.62 3.40 -6.29
C ILE A 180 -8.55 4.83 -6.80
N VAL A 181 -7.44 5.24 -7.44
CA VAL A 181 -7.29 6.60 -8.00
C VAL A 181 -8.39 6.90 -9.03
N LYS A 182 -8.73 5.95 -9.90
CA LYS A 182 -9.82 6.10 -10.87
C LYS A 182 -11.18 6.37 -10.21
N HIS A 183 -11.37 5.92 -8.98
CA HIS A 183 -12.59 6.11 -8.19
C HIS A 183 -12.43 7.15 -7.07
N ARG A 184 -11.38 7.99 -7.09
CA ARG A 184 -11.10 8.97 -6.03
C ARG A 184 -12.28 9.85 -5.65
N SER A 185 -13.09 10.27 -6.63
CA SER A 185 -14.26 11.12 -6.39
C SER A 185 -15.31 10.45 -5.49
N ALA A 186 -15.39 9.11 -5.51
CA ALA A 186 -16.27 8.37 -4.63
C ALA A 186 -15.75 8.37 -3.18
N PHE A 187 -14.43 8.26 -2.99
CA PHE A 187 -13.80 8.36 -1.67
C PHE A 187 -13.88 9.79 -1.11
N ASP A 188 -13.61 10.80 -1.94
CA ASP A 188 -13.66 12.22 -1.55
C ASP A 188 -15.06 12.65 -1.09
N ALA A 189 -16.11 12.01 -1.64
CA ALA A 189 -17.50 12.27 -1.28
C ALA A 189 -17.91 11.62 0.05
N MET A 190 -17.11 10.70 0.61
CA MET A 190 -17.42 10.06 1.89
C MET A 190 -17.06 10.98 3.06
N PRO A 191 -17.81 10.92 4.18
CA PRO A 191 -17.44 11.62 5.41
C PRO A 191 -16.04 11.22 5.88
N ASP A 192 -15.35 12.15 6.50
CA ASP A 192 -14.04 11.88 7.09
C ASP A 192 -14.18 10.95 8.29
N PRO A 193 -13.31 9.93 8.41
CA PRO A 193 -13.17 9.18 9.65
C PRO A 193 -12.75 10.09 10.79
N ALA A 194 -13.14 9.74 12.02
CA ALA A 194 -12.87 10.55 13.21
C ALA A 194 -11.37 10.82 13.44
N TRP A 195 -10.49 9.88 13.06
CA TRP A 195 -9.04 10.00 13.23
C TRP A 195 -8.36 10.99 12.28
N VAL A 196 -9.02 11.41 11.20
CA VAL A 196 -8.44 12.39 10.26
C VAL A 196 -8.19 13.73 10.96
N GLY A 197 -9.11 14.13 11.85
CA GLY A 197 -8.92 15.31 12.68
C GLY A 197 -7.80 15.09 13.70
N GLY A 198 -6.76 15.93 13.64
CA GLY A 198 -5.63 15.88 14.58
C GLY A 198 -4.46 14.99 14.15
N LEU A 199 -4.56 14.27 13.01
CA LEU A 199 -3.47 13.39 12.56
C LEU A 199 -2.16 14.14 12.32
N ASP A 200 -2.20 15.28 11.64
CA ASP A 200 -0.99 16.08 11.36
C ASP A 200 -0.30 16.57 12.63
N GLU A 201 -1.06 16.84 13.69
CA GLU A 201 -0.53 17.29 14.98
C GLU A 201 0.17 16.14 15.70
N GLU A 202 -0.41 14.95 15.66
CA GLU A 202 0.17 13.74 16.23
C GLU A 202 1.44 13.29 15.49
N LEU A 203 1.45 13.38 14.16
CA LEU A 203 2.65 13.07 13.37
C LEU A 203 3.81 14.04 13.67
N LYS A 204 3.53 15.34 13.80
CA LYS A 204 4.55 16.33 14.21
C LYS A 204 5.10 16.01 15.60
N ARG A 205 4.23 15.68 16.55
CA ARG A 205 4.62 15.32 17.92
C ARG A 205 5.57 14.13 17.96
N LEU A 206 5.34 13.11 17.12
CA LEU A 206 6.21 11.93 17.04
C LEU A 206 7.56 12.23 16.38
N ASN A 207 7.60 13.09 15.37
CA ASN A 207 8.85 13.47 14.70
C ASN A 207 9.75 14.38 15.55
N ASP A 208 9.16 15.11 16.50
CA ASP A 208 9.88 16.00 17.43
C ASP A 208 10.38 15.30 18.72
N SER A 209 10.07 14.01 18.91
CA SER A 209 10.39 13.20 20.11
C SER A 209 11.65 12.36 19.94
#